data_AF-A0A0Q0UCH1-F1
#
_entry.id   AF-A0A0Q0UCH1-F1
#
_cell.length_a   1.000
_cell.length_b   1.000
_cell.length_c   1.000
_cell.angle_alpha   90.00
_cell.angle_beta   90.00
_cell.angle_gamma   90.00
#
_symmetry.space_group_name_H-M   'P 1'
#
loop_
_entity.id
_entity.type
_entity.pdbx_description
1 polymer ?
#
loop_
_entity_poly.entity_id
_entity_poly.type
_entity_poly.pdbx_seq_one_letter_code
_entity_poly.pdbx_strand_id
1 'polypeptide(L)'
;MTGYSREAFGQAWSDDVEVEGGHNGCDTRNDMLRRDLANVVLKPGTHGCVVASGVLHDPYSGRSIDFVRGVDTSRVVQIDHVVALADAWVKGAQQMDEVTRRNLANDPLNLMAVDGGLNAQKGAGGRGDVAAAECGVPV
;
A
#
# COMPACT_ATOMS: atom_id res chain seq x y z
N MET A 1 -5.78 -19.46 -9.25
CA MET A 1 -6.86 -18.44 -9.19
C MET A 1 -7.46 -18.31 -10.56
N THR A 2 -8.74 -18.62 -10.73
CA THR A 2 -9.44 -18.43 -12.01
C THR A 2 -10.11 -17.06 -12.01
N GLY A 3 -9.86 -16.25 -13.03
CA GLY A 3 -10.59 -15.00 -13.28
C GLY A 3 -10.15 -13.76 -12.47
N TYR A 4 -9.15 -13.87 -11.59
CA TYR A 4 -8.59 -12.69 -10.91
C TYR A 4 -7.76 -11.84 -11.88
N SER A 5 -8.02 -10.54 -11.89
CA SER A 5 -7.20 -9.51 -12.51
C SER A 5 -7.17 -8.31 -11.57
N ARG A 6 -6.00 -7.70 -11.37
CA ARG A 6 -5.84 -6.54 -10.49
C ARG A 6 -6.63 -5.35 -11.04
N GLU A 7 -6.75 -5.27 -12.36
CA GLU A 7 -7.48 -4.26 -13.11
C GLU A 7 -9.00 -4.32 -12.82
N ALA A 8 -9.52 -5.44 -12.32
CA ALA A 8 -10.92 -5.53 -11.88
C ALA A 8 -11.26 -4.61 -10.70
N PHE A 9 -10.24 -4.11 -9.98
CA PHE A 9 -10.37 -3.12 -8.91
C PHE A 9 -10.21 -1.68 -9.41
N GLY A 10 -10.15 -1.46 -10.72
CA GLY A 10 -9.99 -0.14 -11.32
C GLY A 10 -8.53 0.34 -11.36
N GLN A 11 -8.35 1.64 -11.59
CA GLN A 11 -7.04 2.27 -11.63
C GLN A 11 -6.35 2.13 -10.26
N ALA A 12 -5.09 1.69 -10.26
CA ALA A 12 -4.28 1.64 -9.05
C ALA A 12 -4.01 3.06 -8.53
N TRP A 13 -4.19 3.25 -7.23
CA TRP A 13 -3.97 4.53 -6.54
C TRP A 13 -4.89 5.64 -7.06
N SER A 14 -6.16 5.30 -7.29
CA SER A 14 -7.14 6.23 -7.81
C SER A 14 -7.58 7.23 -6.74
N ASP A 15 -7.54 8.53 -7.07
CA ASP A 15 -8.21 9.56 -6.28
C ASP A 15 -9.74 9.57 -6.50
N ASP A 16 -10.22 8.93 -7.59
CA ASP A 16 -11.65 8.78 -7.91
C ASP A 16 -12.28 7.63 -7.07
N VAL A 17 -12.35 7.84 -5.75
CA VAL A 17 -12.89 6.91 -4.75
C VAL A 17 -13.66 7.64 -3.65
N GLU A 18 -14.62 6.96 -3.03
CA GLU A 18 -15.53 7.54 -2.03
C GLU A 18 -15.10 7.25 -0.57
N VAL A 19 -13.88 6.72 -0.38
CA VAL A 19 -13.28 6.41 0.93
C VAL A 19 -12.39 7.55 1.41
N GLU A 20 -11.88 7.44 2.64
CA GLU A 20 -10.97 8.45 3.20
C GLU A 20 -9.77 8.71 2.27
N GLY A 21 -9.46 9.98 2.04
CA GLY A 21 -8.41 10.41 1.11
C GLY A 21 -8.86 10.56 -0.34
N GLY A 22 -10.04 10.07 -0.72
CA GLY A 22 -10.56 10.26 -2.07
C GLY A 22 -10.99 11.68 -2.40
N HIS A 23 -10.94 12.02 -3.68
CA HIS A 23 -11.25 13.32 -4.28
C HIS A 23 -10.52 14.50 -3.63
N ASN A 24 -9.32 14.26 -3.10
CA ASN A 24 -8.54 15.30 -2.42
C ASN A 24 -7.51 15.96 -3.36
N GLY A 25 -7.37 15.46 -4.59
CA GLY A 25 -6.42 15.93 -5.61
C GLY A 25 -5.07 15.20 -5.62
N CYS A 26 -4.88 14.22 -4.74
CA CYS A 26 -3.68 13.41 -4.59
C CYS A 26 -3.98 11.95 -4.93
N ASP A 27 -3.02 11.24 -5.54
CA ASP A 27 -3.19 9.79 -5.69
C ASP A 27 -3.09 9.09 -4.32
N THR A 28 -3.83 7.99 -4.15
CA THR A 28 -3.89 7.24 -2.90
C THR A 28 -2.51 6.82 -2.40
N ARG A 29 -1.56 6.55 -3.32
CA ARG A 29 -0.20 6.15 -2.94
C ARG A 29 0.48 7.28 -2.16
N ASN A 30 0.38 8.51 -2.63
CA ASN A 30 0.98 9.65 -1.95
C ASN A 30 0.23 9.97 -0.65
N ASP A 31 -1.07 9.75 -0.56
CA ASP A 31 -1.79 9.84 0.71
C ASP A 31 -1.24 8.86 1.73
N MET A 32 -1.02 7.60 1.33
CA MET A 32 -0.47 6.58 2.23
C MET A 32 0.98 6.87 2.62
N LEU A 33 1.82 7.29 1.68
CA LEU A 33 3.19 7.73 2.01
C LEU A 33 3.18 8.91 2.97
N ARG A 34 2.27 9.87 2.82
CA ARG A 34 2.18 11.04 3.69
C ARG A 34 1.69 10.67 5.09
N ARG A 35 0.78 9.70 5.19
CA ARG A 35 0.26 9.17 6.45
C ARG A 35 1.31 8.34 7.20
N ASP A 36 2.02 7.47 6.51
CA ASP A 36 2.82 6.40 7.12
C ASP A 36 4.29 6.75 7.31
N LEU A 37 4.83 7.72 6.56
CA LEU A 37 6.22 8.14 6.72
C LEU A 37 6.37 9.21 7.80
N ALA A 38 7.45 9.12 8.56
CA ALA A 38 7.94 10.21 9.40
C ALA A 38 8.79 11.19 8.57
N ASN A 39 8.97 12.42 9.09
CA ASN A 39 9.85 13.44 8.48
C ASN A 39 9.57 13.69 6.99
N VAL A 40 8.30 13.69 6.61
CA VAL A 40 7.87 13.84 5.21
C VAL A 40 8.30 15.18 4.63
N VAL A 41 8.93 15.12 3.46
CA VAL A 41 9.19 16.29 2.60
C VAL A 41 8.31 16.16 1.36
N LEU A 42 7.53 17.22 1.09
CA LEU A 42 6.67 17.29 -0.08
C LEU A 42 7.40 17.98 -1.25
N LYS A 43 7.14 17.52 -2.47
CA LYS A 43 7.67 18.14 -3.68
C LYS A 43 6.96 19.49 -3.93
N PRO A 44 7.70 20.61 -4.04
CA PRO A 44 7.11 21.90 -4.37
C PRO A 44 6.35 21.87 -5.70
N GLY A 45 5.30 22.69 -5.82
CA GLY A 45 4.50 22.81 -7.05
C GLY A 45 3.58 21.61 -7.34
N THR A 46 3.33 20.73 -6.36
CA THR A 46 2.46 19.56 -6.50
C THR A 46 1.18 19.65 -5.66
N HIS A 47 0.78 20.87 -5.28
CA HIS A 47 -0.37 21.13 -4.41
C HIS A 47 -0.33 20.37 -3.07
N GLY A 48 0.87 20.00 -2.61
CA GLY A 48 1.06 19.25 -1.38
C GLY A 48 0.83 17.74 -1.50
N CYS A 49 0.67 17.21 -2.71
CA CYS A 49 0.41 15.78 -2.90
C CYS A 49 1.69 14.96 -2.91
N VAL A 50 2.68 15.33 -3.72
CA VAL A 50 3.77 14.39 -4.01
C VAL A 50 4.76 14.34 -2.85
N VAL A 51 4.89 13.17 -2.23
CA VAL A 51 5.94 12.90 -1.25
C VAL A 51 7.28 12.72 -1.96
N ALA A 52 8.25 13.58 -1.62
CA ALA A 52 9.61 13.56 -2.17
C ALA A 52 10.54 12.70 -1.33
N SER A 53 10.42 12.74 0.00
CA SER A 53 11.17 11.88 0.92
C SER A 53 10.48 11.73 2.27
N GLY A 54 10.95 10.78 3.07
CA GLY A 54 10.52 10.52 4.45
C GLY A 54 11.22 9.30 5.01
N VAL A 55 10.87 8.89 6.22
CA VAL A 55 11.41 7.70 6.87
C VAL A 55 10.26 6.74 7.17
N LEU A 56 10.32 5.54 6.62
CA LEU A 56 9.39 4.47 6.96
C LEU A 56 9.91 3.75 8.19
N HIS A 57 9.11 3.67 9.26
CA HIS A 57 9.30 2.70 10.32
C HIS A 57 8.52 1.45 9.94
N ASP A 58 9.17 0.51 9.26
CA ASP A 58 8.51 -0.57 8.54
C ASP A 58 7.87 -1.59 9.50
N PRO A 59 6.54 -1.76 9.47
CA PRO A 59 5.85 -2.66 10.39
C PRO A 59 6.10 -4.15 10.10
N TYR A 60 6.60 -4.50 8.90
CA TYR A 60 6.85 -5.89 8.52
C TYR A 60 8.25 -6.38 8.92
N SER A 61 9.28 -5.53 8.82
CA SER A 61 10.66 -5.88 9.19
C SER A 61 11.12 -5.31 10.52
N GLY A 62 10.39 -4.36 11.11
CA GLY A 62 10.83 -3.62 12.31
C GLY A 62 11.96 -2.62 12.05
N ARG A 63 12.41 -2.46 10.79
CA ARG A 63 13.54 -1.60 10.41
C ARG A 63 13.06 -0.22 9.99
N SER A 64 13.94 0.77 10.13
CA SER A 64 13.75 2.09 9.51
C SER A 64 14.31 2.07 8.08
N ILE A 65 13.54 2.59 7.12
CA ILE A 65 13.91 2.66 5.71
C ILE A 65 13.75 4.10 5.23
N ASP A 66 14.83 4.70 4.74
CA ASP A 66 14.77 6.01 4.10
C ASP A 66 14.05 5.91 2.75
N PHE A 67 12.99 6.69 2.59
CA PHE A 67 12.30 6.88 1.33
C PHE A 67 12.77 8.17 0.67
N VAL A 68 13.20 8.06 -0.58
CA VAL A 68 13.46 9.18 -1.49
C VAL A 68 12.86 8.82 -2.84
N ARG A 69 11.87 9.60 -3.28
CA ARG A 69 11.20 9.39 -4.55
C ARG A 69 12.22 9.34 -5.69
N GLY A 70 12.35 8.17 -6.29
CA GLY A 70 13.34 7.87 -7.32
C GLY A 70 13.47 6.36 -7.53
N VAL A 71 14.30 5.95 -8.49
CA VAL A 71 14.47 4.53 -8.87
C VAL A 71 15.04 3.68 -7.73
N ASP A 72 15.79 4.29 -6.82
CA ASP A 72 16.53 3.57 -5.79
C ASP A 72 15.62 3.03 -4.69
N THR A 73 14.79 3.88 -4.10
CA THR A 73 14.00 3.52 -2.91
C THR A 73 12.48 3.43 -3.16
N SER A 74 11.95 3.93 -4.29
CA SER A 74 10.49 3.80 -4.57
C SER A 74 10.02 2.36 -4.72
N ARG A 75 10.92 1.46 -5.11
CA ARG A 75 10.64 0.01 -5.15
C ARG A 75 10.83 -0.67 -3.79
N VAL A 76 11.64 -0.06 -2.92
CA VAL A 76 11.95 -0.54 -1.56
C VAL A 76 10.84 -0.19 -0.60
N VAL A 77 10.16 0.95 -0.78
CA VAL A 77 8.94 1.30 -0.05
C VAL A 77 7.73 1.18 -0.98
N GLN A 78 6.86 0.23 -0.68
CA GLN A 78 5.63 -0.02 -1.42
C GLN A 78 4.42 0.22 -0.52
N ILE A 79 3.25 0.43 -1.13
CA ILE A 79 1.98 0.40 -0.42
C ILE A 79 1.41 -1.01 -0.59
N ASP A 80 1.32 -1.75 0.51
CA ASP A 80 0.70 -3.08 0.55
C ASP A 80 -0.80 -2.95 0.76
N HIS A 81 -1.52 -3.90 0.17
CA HIS A 81 -2.90 -4.24 0.51
C HIS A 81 -2.85 -5.25 1.66
N VAL A 82 -3.09 -4.82 2.90
CA VAL A 82 -2.99 -5.66 4.12
C VAL A 82 -3.76 -6.98 3.92
N VAL A 83 -5.00 -6.87 3.45
CA VAL A 83 -5.73 -7.95 2.79
C VAL A 83 -5.43 -7.88 1.30
N ALA A 84 -4.70 -8.87 0.79
CA ALA A 84 -4.30 -8.89 -0.62
C ALA A 84 -5.52 -8.93 -1.55
N LEU A 85 -5.50 -8.17 -2.64
CA LEU A 85 -6.65 -8.05 -3.55
C LEU A 85 -7.09 -9.39 -4.16
N ALA A 86 -6.17 -10.33 -4.39
CA ALA A 86 -6.54 -11.63 -4.92
C ALA A 86 -7.18 -12.53 -3.84
N ASP A 87 -6.81 -12.37 -2.57
CA ASP A 87 -7.51 -12.97 -1.43
C ASP A 87 -8.93 -12.39 -1.29
N ALA A 88 -9.06 -11.05 -1.37
CA ALA A 88 -10.36 -10.39 -1.40
C ALA A 88 -11.24 -10.89 -2.56
N TRP A 89 -10.65 -11.10 -3.74
CA TRP A 89 -11.34 -11.63 -4.92
C TRP A 89 -11.99 -12.99 -4.66
N VAL A 90 -11.21 -13.96 -4.18
CA VAL A 90 -11.71 -15.32 -3.90
C VAL A 90 -12.70 -15.36 -2.73
N LYS A 91 -12.66 -14.36 -1.84
CA LYS A 91 -13.57 -14.22 -0.69
C LYS A 91 -14.84 -13.42 -0.97
N GLY A 92 -15.04 -12.93 -2.19
CA GLY A 92 -16.32 -12.35 -2.61
C GLY A 92 -16.23 -11.01 -3.32
N ALA A 93 -15.06 -10.36 -3.41
CA ALA A 93 -14.94 -9.09 -4.11
C ALA A 93 -15.31 -9.20 -5.61
N GLN A 94 -15.21 -10.40 -6.19
CA GLN A 94 -15.68 -10.64 -7.56
C GLN A 94 -17.20 -10.38 -7.77
N GLN A 95 -18.00 -10.39 -6.70
CA GLN A 95 -19.45 -10.14 -6.74
C GLN A 95 -19.81 -8.67 -6.48
N MET A 96 -18.85 -7.85 -6.07
CA MET A 96 -19.03 -6.42 -5.86
C MET A 96 -19.09 -5.68 -7.19
N ASP A 97 -19.82 -4.55 -7.19
CA ASP A 97 -19.75 -3.60 -8.29
C ASP A 97 -18.36 -2.94 -8.38
N GLU A 98 -18.10 -2.27 -9.51
CA GLU A 98 -16.80 -1.68 -9.78
C GLU A 98 -16.40 -0.59 -8.77
N VAL A 99 -17.34 0.26 -8.35
CA VAL A 99 -17.09 1.36 -7.41
C VAL A 99 -16.70 0.78 -6.05
N THR A 100 -17.45 -0.20 -5.57
CA THR A 100 -17.16 -0.90 -4.32
C THR A 100 -15.79 -1.59 -4.35
N ARG A 101 -15.43 -2.26 -5.46
CA ARG A 101 -14.08 -2.85 -5.60
C ARG A 101 -12.98 -1.79 -5.60
N ARG A 102 -13.20 -0.68 -6.32
CA ARG A 102 -12.22 0.40 -6.39
C ARG A 102 -12.00 1.06 -5.03
N ASN A 103 -13.08 1.30 -4.28
CA ASN A 103 -13.02 1.77 -2.91
C ASN A 103 -12.24 0.80 -2.03
N LEU A 104 -12.54 -0.51 -2.07
CA LEU A 104 -11.80 -1.53 -1.32
C LEU A 104 -10.29 -1.55 -1.62
N ALA A 105 -9.89 -1.29 -2.86
CA ALA A 105 -8.49 -1.27 -3.26
C ALA A 105 -7.75 0.02 -2.91
N ASN A 106 -8.47 1.09 -2.58
CA ASN A 106 -7.86 2.39 -2.25
C ASN A 106 -8.20 2.86 -0.83
N ASP A 107 -8.90 2.05 -0.04
CA ASP A 107 -9.26 2.36 1.36
C ASP A 107 -8.01 2.39 2.26
N PRO A 108 -7.71 3.51 2.93
CA PRO A 108 -6.61 3.60 3.88
C PRO A 108 -6.60 2.51 4.95
N LEU A 109 -7.76 1.96 5.33
CA LEU A 109 -7.86 0.86 6.30
C LEU A 109 -7.23 -0.45 5.79
N ASN A 110 -7.13 -0.63 4.48
CA ASN A 110 -6.53 -1.79 3.85
C ASN A 110 -5.14 -1.49 3.25
N LEU A 111 -4.63 -0.27 3.39
CA LEU A 111 -3.36 0.15 2.80
C LEU A 111 -2.32 0.48 3.85
N MET A 112 -1.05 0.14 3.57
CA MET A 112 0.06 0.44 4.47
C MET A 112 1.38 0.54 3.71
N ALA A 113 2.20 1.56 4.00
CA ALA A 113 3.57 1.62 3.52
C ALA A 113 4.43 0.56 4.21
N VAL A 114 5.15 -0.26 3.42
CA VAL A 114 5.96 -1.38 3.92
C VAL A 114 7.22 -1.59 3.06
N ASP A 115 8.14 -2.43 3.55
CA ASP A 115 9.24 -2.98 2.77
C ASP A 115 8.71 -3.77 1.55
N GLY A 116 9.10 -3.33 0.36
CA GLY A 116 8.66 -3.88 -0.91
C GLY A 116 9.15 -5.30 -1.20
N GLY A 117 10.28 -5.71 -0.61
CA GLY A 117 10.78 -7.08 -0.69
C GLY A 117 9.91 -8.04 0.11
N LEU A 118 9.54 -7.65 1.34
CA LEU A 118 8.61 -8.44 2.17
C LEU A 118 7.20 -8.46 1.57
N ASN A 119 6.74 -7.33 1.03
CA ASN A 119 5.47 -7.27 0.31
C ASN A 119 5.45 -8.23 -0.91
N ALA A 120 6.52 -8.24 -1.70
CA ALA A 120 6.63 -9.15 -2.84
C ALA A 120 6.64 -10.63 -2.40
N GLN A 121 7.28 -10.95 -1.27
CA GLN A 121 7.27 -12.31 -0.68
C GLN A 121 5.88 -12.73 -0.21
N LYS A 122 5.09 -11.83 0.39
CA LYS A 122 3.68 -12.08 0.76
C LYS A 122 2.83 -12.48 -0.45
N GLY A 123 3.10 -11.89 -1.61
CA GLY A 123 2.45 -12.22 -2.87
C GLY A 123 0.95 -11.88 -2.90
N ALA A 124 0.27 -12.29 -3.98
CA ALA A 124 -1.12 -11.93 -4.25
C ALA A 124 -2.17 -12.68 -3.39
N GLY A 125 -1.81 -13.85 -2.83
CA GLY A 125 -2.74 -14.77 -2.16
C GLY A 125 -2.99 -14.53 -0.67
N GLY A 126 -2.24 -13.62 -0.03
CA GLY A 126 -2.35 -13.33 1.40
C GLY A 126 -1.67 -14.37 2.30
N ARG A 127 -0.70 -13.88 3.10
CA ARG A 127 0.14 -14.58 4.11
C ARG A 127 0.96 -15.76 3.59
N GLY A 128 2.08 -15.45 2.93
CA GLY A 128 3.34 -16.15 3.23
C GLY A 128 3.97 -15.45 4.44
N ASP A 129 3.80 -16.01 5.63
CA ASP A 129 4.64 -15.87 6.83
C ASP A 129 5.52 -14.59 6.99
N VAL A 130 4.94 -13.39 7.02
CA VAL A 130 5.66 -12.20 7.55
C VAL A 130 5.71 -12.17 9.08
N ALA A 131 5.12 -13.15 9.77
CA ALA A 131 5.11 -13.26 11.23
C ALA A 131 6.28 -14.09 11.82
N ALA A 132 7.26 -14.51 11.03
CA ALA A 132 8.32 -15.41 11.50
C ALA A 132 9.73 -14.79 11.58
N ALA A 133 9.89 -13.47 11.52
CA ALA A 133 11.23 -12.86 11.62
C ALA A 133 11.65 -12.45 13.04
N GLU A 134 10.73 -12.21 14.00
CA GLU A 134 11.13 -11.86 15.38
C GLU A 134 10.23 -12.47 16.46
N CYS A 135 10.50 -13.73 16.80
CA CYS A 135 10.31 -14.25 18.16
C CYS A 135 11.58 -14.99 18.58
N GLY A 136 12.69 -14.26 18.59
CA GLY A 136 13.96 -14.68 19.18
C GLY A 136 14.19 -13.93 20.49
N VAL A 137 13.37 -14.19 21.50
CA VAL A 137 13.73 -13.85 22.88
C VAL A 137 14.58 -15.03 23.39
N PRO A 138 15.86 -14.84 23.76
CA PRO A 138 16.64 -15.93 24.33
C PRO A 138 16.09 -16.27 25.72
N VAL A 139 16.01 -17.57 25.99
CA VAL A 139 15.77 -18.16 27.33
C VAL A 139 16.88 -17.80 28.31
#